data_AF-A0A238UB88-F1
#
_entry.id   AF-A0A238UB88-F1
#
_cell.length_a   1.000
_cell.length_b   1.000
_cell.length_c   1.000
_cell.angle_alpha   90.00
_cell.angle_beta   90.00
_cell.angle_gamma   90.00
#
_symmetry.space_group_name_H-M   'P 1'
#
loop_
_entity.id
_entity.type
_entity.pdbx_description
1 polymer ?
#
loop_
_entity_poly.entity_id
_entity_poly.type
_entity_poly.pdbx_seq_one_letter_code
_entity_poly.pdbx_strand_id
1 'polypeptide(L)'
;MGKRLKGKDLINLGFPQNNSINIALGQINRYRKKEKKERILEEAKDVLLHPEKYQGNAIWGKVAEGLTKPVEVRMHQLRNTRAPFSIYGENEIDDQAKYQLYDALKLPIAVQGALMPDAHSGYGLPIGGVLATDNAVIPYGVGLDIGCRMALSIYPMKASYIKGKQHQMENILKEHTKFGMYETHDKKQDHEIFERSEFRDIPLVRRLKTKAFRQLGTSGSGNHFVEFGIVTITDEKNEFDLPIGEYVGLLSHSGSRALGANIAKHYTYLASKQCPLPKNVQHLAWLDLNTHDGQEYWLAMNLAGDYAKACHDNIHKRVAKLLGVKPLAMVENHHNFAWKEQVNGVERIVHRKGATPASKGELGVIPGSMTAPGYIVRGLGNEESLQSASHGAGRKHSRRKCKEKFTKSDIKHQLNMNQVSLIGGGIDEAPMAYKNIKKVMANQQELVEVIGTFTPKIVRMDK
;
A
#
# COMPACT_ATOMS: atom_id res chain seq x y z
N MET A 1 -21.72 -6.48 -38.55
CA MET A 1 -21.28 -6.90 -37.20
C MET A 1 -20.50 -8.21 -37.33
N GLY A 2 -19.22 -8.24 -36.97
CA GLY A 2 -18.41 -9.47 -37.05
C GLY A 2 -19.00 -10.57 -36.16
N LYS A 3 -19.04 -11.81 -36.65
CA LYS A 3 -19.55 -12.97 -35.87
C LYS A 3 -18.74 -13.10 -34.58
N ARG A 4 -19.43 -13.08 -33.43
CA ARG A 4 -18.83 -13.32 -32.11
C ARG A 4 -18.17 -14.70 -32.09
N LEU A 5 -16.94 -14.79 -31.61
CA LEU A 5 -16.21 -16.03 -31.41
C LEU A 5 -16.92 -16.86 -30.32
N LYS A 6 -17.19 -18.14 -30.61
CA LYS A 6 -17.91 -19.09 -29.73
C LYS A 6 -16.99 -20.22 -29.31
N GLY A 7 -17.33 -20.92 -28.23
CA GLY A 7 -16.53 -22.06 -27.76
C GLY A 7 -16.34 -23.15 -28.81
N LYS A 8 -17.36 -23.40 -29.64
CA LYS A 8 -17.25 -24.33 -30.79
C LYS A 8 -16.11 -23.97 -31.75
N ASP A 9 -15.81 -22.68 -31.93
CA ASP A 9 -14.70 -22.26 -32.80
C ASP A 9 -13.34 -22.69 -32.22
N LEU A 10 -13.16 -22.61 -30.89
CA LEU A 10 -11.93 -23.04 -30.21
C LEU A 10 -11.81 -24.57 -30.13
N ILE A 11 -12.93 -25.27 -29.93
CA ILE A 11 -12.98 -26.74 -30.00
C ILE A 11 -12.52 -27.21 -31.39
N ASN A 12 -12.99 -26.56 -32.46
CA ASN A 12 -12.58 -26.88 -33.82
C ASN A 12 -11.09 -26.60 -34.10
N LEU A 13 -10.45 -25.71 -33.33
CA LEU A 13 -9.00 -25.48 -33.40
C LEU A 13 -8.19 -26.56 -32.68
N GLY A 14 -8.82 -27.41 -31.86
CA GLY A 14 -8.16 -28.46 -31.09
C GLY A 14 -7.91 -28.11 -29.62
N PHE A 15 -8.53 -27.05 -29.09
CA PHE A 15 -8.43 -26.75 -27.66
C PHE A 15 -8.97 -27.92 -26.82
N PRO A 16 -8.28 -28.28 -25.72
CA PRO A 16 -8.77 -29.32 -24.82
C PRO A 16 -10.11 -28.88 -24.22
N GLN A 17 -11.04 -29.83 -24.07
CA GLN A 17 -12.37 -29.60 -23.48
C GLN A 17 -12.32 -29.46 -21.95
N ASN A 18 -11.37 -28.68 -21.47
CA ASN A 18 -11.21 -28.29 -20.07
C ASN A 18 -11.51 -26.79 -19.93
N ASN A 19 -11.13 -26.19 -18.79
CA ASN A 19 -11.43 -24.79 -18.52
C ASN A 19 -10.69 -23.79 -19.45
N SER A 20 -9.69 -24.22 -20.23
CA SER A 20 -8.93 -23.36 -21.16
C SER A 20 -9.82 -22.65 -22.18
N ILE A 21 -10.89 -23.30 -22.67
CA ILE A 21 -11.87 -22.70 -23.60
C ILE A 21 -12.61 -21.55 -22.91
N ASN A 22 -13.09 -21.75 -21.68
CA ASN A 22 -13.80 -20.71 -20.94
C ASN A 22 -12.88 -19.53 -20.61
N ILE A 23 -11.62 -19.82 -20.25
CA ILE A 23 -10.60 -18.81 -20.03
C ILE A 23 -10.37 -18.02 -21.31
N ALA A 24 -10.13 -18.68 -22.44
CA ALA A 24 -9.90 -18.04 -23.73
C ALA A 24 -11.09 -17.17 -24.17
N LEU A 25 -12.32 -17.70 -24.10
CA LEU A 25 -13.53 -16.93 -24.40
C LEU A 25 -13.68 -15.73 -23.46
N GLY A 26 -13.35 -15.89 -22.18
CA GLY A 26 -13.36 -14.82 -21.18
C GLY A 26 -12.37 -13.71 -21.53
N GLN A 27 -11.12 -14.07 -21.85
CA GLN A 27 -10.06 -13.12 -22.20
C GLN A 27 -10.39 -12.39 -23.51
N ILE A 28 -10.80 -13.12 -24.56
CA ILE A 28 -11.19 -12.54 -25.85
C ILE A 28 -12.39 -11.60 -25.68
N ASN A 29 -13.44 -12.03 -24.98
CA ASN A 29 -14.61 -11.18 -24.73
C ASN A 29 -14.28 -9.98 -23.86
N ARG A 30 -13.26 -10.03 -23.01
CA ARG A 30 -12.90 -8.91 -22.14
C ARG A 30 -11.99 -7.91 -22.85
N TYR A 31 -11.05 -8.38 -23.68
CA TYR A 31 -9.95 -7.55 -24.17
C TYR A 31 -9.93 -7.34 -25.69
N ARG A 32 -10.56 -8.22 -26.48
CA ARG A 32 -10.51 -8.19 -27.95
C ARG A 32 -11.88 -8.08 -28.62
N LYS A 33 -12.88 -7.49 -27.95
CA LYS A 33 -14.27 -7.34 -28.48
C LYS A 33 -14.36 -6.69 -29.87
N LYS A 34 -13.39 -5.83 -30.22
CA LYS A 34 -13.39 -5.03 -31.45
C LYS A 34 -12.53 -5.64 -32.57
N GLU A 35 -11.82 -6.73 -32.30
CA GLU A 35 -10.93 -7.36 -33.29
C GLU A 35 -11.70 -8.33 -34.20
N LYS A 36 -11.17 -8.55 -35.41
CA LYS A 36 -11.74 -9.49 -36.38
C LYS A 36 -11.59 -10.93 -35.87
N LYS A 37 -12.64 -11.72 -36.04
CA LYS A 37 -12.70 -13.12 -35.55
C LYS A 37 -11.58 -13.96 -36.14
N GLU A 38 -11.27 -13.77 -37.41
CA GLU A 38 -10.26 -14.53 -38.16
C GLU A 38 -8.88 -14.36 -37.54
N ARG A 39 -8.49 -13.12 -37.23
CA ARG A 39 -7.22 -12.80 -36.55
C ARG A 39 -7.14 -13.42 -35.16
N ILE A 40 -8.24 -13.39 -34.40
CA ILE A 40 -8.27 -14.00 -33.06
C ILE A 40 -8.10 -15.52 -33.15
N LEU A 41 -8.69 -16.17 -34.15
CA LEU A 41 -8.55 -17.62 -34.35
C LEU A 41 -7.13 -18.02 -34.79
N GLU A 42 -6.50 -17.21 -35.64
CA GLU A 42 -5.11 -17.42 -36.05
C GLU A 42 -4.16 -17.36 -34.84
N GLU A 43 -4.27 -16.32 -34.02
CA GLU A 43 -3.48 -16.23 -32.78
C GLU A 43 -3.83 -17.33 -31.78
N ALA A 44 -5.12 -17.67 -31.60
CA ALA A 44 -5.52 -18.76 -30.71
C ALA A 44 -4.92 -20.12 -31.14
N LYS A 45 -4.80 -20.34 -32.46
CA LYS A 45 -4.13 -21.53 -33.01
C LYS A 45 -2.64 -21.53 -32.69
N ASP A 46 -1.95 -20.39 -32.81
CA ASP A 46 -0.53 -20.29 -32.44
C ASP A 46 -0.32 -20.51 -30.93
N VAL A 47 -1.22 -19.99 -30.08
CA VAL A 47 -1.21 -20.23 -28.63
C VAL A 47 -1.42 -21.71 -28.29
N LEU A 48 -2.26 -22.42 -29.05
CA LEU A 48 -2.49 -23.85 -28.86
C LEU A 48 -1.27 -24.68 -29.25
N LEU A 49 -0.60 -24.32 -30.34
CA LEU A 49 0.56 -25.05 -30.87
C LEU A 49 1.86 -24.74 -30.11
N HIS A 50 1.99 -23.51 -29.62
CA HIS A 50 3.20 -22.98 -28.99
C HIS A 50 2.88 -22.21 -27.69
N PRO A 51 2.19 -22.83 -26.71
CA PRO A 51 1.78 -22.13 -25.49
C PRO A 51 2.96 -21.53 -24.71
N GLU A 52 4.15 -22.13 -24.78
CA GLU A 52 5.38 -21.64 -24.17
C GLU A 52 5.76 -20.23 -24.63
N LYS A 53 5.50 -19.86 -25.89
CA LYS A 53 5.78 -18.50 -26.42
C LYS A 53 4.89 -17.42 -25.81
N TYR A 54 3.77 -17.84 -25.23
CA TYR A 54 2.76 -16.94 -24.68
C TYR A 54 2.77 -16.91 -23.15
N GLN A 55 3.73 -17.57 -22.50
CA GLN A 55 3.94 -17.40 -21.06
C GLN A 55 4.20 -15.93 -20.73
N GLY A 56 3.51 -15.41 -19.70
CA GLY A 56 3.57 -13.99 -19.35
C GLY A 56 2.82 -13.04 -20.30
N ASN A 57 2.23 -13.52 -21.40
CA ASN A 57 1.45 -12.66 -22.30
C ASN A 57 0.18 -12.12 -21.61
N ALA A 58 -0.07 -10.81 -21.73
CA ALA A 58 -1.20 -10.12 -21.10
C ALA A 58 -2.60 -10.65 -21.43
N ILE A 59 -2.80 -11.27 -22.60
CA ILE A 59 -4.12 -11.74 -23.05
C ILE A 59 -4.15 -13.26 -23.09
N TRP A 60 -3.12 -13.86 -23.68
CA TRP A 60 -3.05 -15.30 -23.92
C TRP A 60 -2.31 -16.07 -22.83
N GLY A 61 -1.60 -15.40 -21.91
CA GLY A 61 -0.79 -16.08 -20.90
C GLY A 61 -1.61 -17.02 -20.00
N LYS A 62 -2.80 -16.60 -19.57
CA LYS A 62 -3.71 -17.47 -18.81
C LYS A 62 -4.21 -18.68 -19.60
N VAL A 63 -4.35 -18.52 -20.91
CA VAL A 63 -4.76 -19.62 -21.79
C VAL A 63 -3.61 -20.60 -21.96
N ALA A 64 -2.42 -20.10 -22.26
CA ALA A 64 -1.18 -20.88 -22.36
C ALA A 64 -0.87 -21.65 -21.07
N GLU A 65 -1.05 -21.04 -19.91
CA GLU A 65 -0.93 -21.71 -18.62
C GLU A 65 -1.95 -22.84 -18.49
N GLY A 66 -3.23 -22.58 -18.77
CA GLY A 66 -4.27 -23.62 -18.74
C GLY A 66 -4.05 -24.78 -19.71
N LEU A 67 -3.24 -24.58 -20.76
CA LEU A 67 -2.84 -25.63 -21.73
C LEU A 67 -1.62 -26.43 -21.26
N THR A 68 -0.71 -25.82 -20.49
CA THR A 68 0.58 -26.44 -20.11
C THR A 68 0.60 -26.94 -18.67
N LYS A 69 0.09 -26.16 -17.73
CA LYS A 69 0.07 -26.43 -16.29
C LYS A 69 -1.22 -25.84 -15.68
N PRO A 70 -2.36 -26.56 -15.79
CA PRO A 70 -3.62 -26.05 -15.25
C PRO A 70 -3.51 -25.85 -13.73
N VAL A 71 -4.00 -24.70 -13.24
CA VAL A 71 -4.08 -24.42 -11.81
C VAL A 71 -5.04 -25.41 -11.15
N GLU A 72 -4.51 -26.29 -10.30
CA GLU A 72 -5.32 -27.22 -9.52
C GLU A 72 -6.00 -26.50 -8.36
N VAL A 73 -7.32 -26.30 -8.48
CA VAL A 73 -8.13 -25.70 -7.41
C VAL A 73 -8.51 -26.79 -6.41
N ARG A 74 -7.82 -26.81 -5.27
CA ARG A 74 -8.12 -27.71 -4.14
C ARG A 74 -8.28 -26.93 -2.85
N MET A 75 -9.11 -27.44 -1.95
CA MET A 75 -9.26 -26.89 -0.61
C MET A 75 -7.96 -27.08 0.17
N HIS A 76 -7.33 -25.99 0.58
CA HIS A 76 -6.11 -26.05 1.39
C HIS A 76 -6.45 -26.20 2.87
N GLN A 77 -5.77 -27.13 3.54
CA GLN A 77 -5.86 -27.30 4.98
C GLN A 77 -4.88 -26.37 5.69
N LEU A 78 -5.27 -25.87 6.86
CA LEU A 78 -4.38 -25.13 7.74
C LEU A 78 -3.43 -26.09 8.46
N ARG A 79 -2.22 -25.63 8.74
CA ARG A 79 -1.27 -26.32 9.60
C ARG A 79 -1.82 -26.34 11.03
N ASN A 80 -1.52 -27.42 11.75
CA ASN A 80 -1.86 -27.56 13.17
C ASN A 80 -1.01 -26.62 14.05
N THR A 81 0.22 -26.35 13.61
CA THR A 81 1.16 -25.44 14.26
C THR A 81 1.30 -24.14 13.46
N ARG A 82 1.67 -23.06 14.16
CA ARG A 82 1.98 -21.77 13.56
C ARG A 82 3.42 -21.77 13.05
N ALA A 83 3.68 -21.06 11.97
CA ALA A 83 5.04 -20.65 11.61
C ALA A 83 5.67 -19.81 12.75
N PRO A 84 7.01 -19.76 12.87
CA PRO A 84 7.72 -18.92 13.84
C PRO A 84 7.29 -17.45 13.75
N PHE A 85 7.23 -16.77 14.90
CA PHE A 85 6.84 -15.37 14.93
C PHE A 85 7.31 -14.63 16.19
N SER A 86 7.37 -13.31 16.07
CA SER A 86 7.70 -12.39 17.18
C SER A 86 6.60 -11.33 17.35
N ILE A 87 6.30 -10.95 18.59
CA ILE A 87 5.33 -9.90 18.92
C ILE A 87 6.04 -8.83 19.75
N TYR A 88 5.95 -7.59 19.29
CA TYR A 88 6.57 -6.43 19.93
C TYR A 88 5.49 -5.62 20.65
N GLY A 89 5.70 -5.33 21.92
CA GLY A 89 4.71 -4.59 22.73
C GLY A 89 3.40 -5.33 22.96
N GLU A 90 3.44 -6.66 23.15
CA GLU A 90 2.26 -7.55 23.22
C GLU A 90 1.14 -7.06 24.14
N ASN A 91 1.50 -6.50 25.31
CA ASN A 91 0.54 -5.99 26.31
C ASN A 91 -0.33 -4.82 25.80
N GLU A 92 0.06 -4.18 24.69
CA GLU A 92 -0.66 -3.05 24.07
C GLU A 92 -1.48 -3.46 22.84
N ILE A 93 -1.56 -4.76 22.54
CA ILE A 93 -2.19 -5.30 21.35
C ILE A 93 -3.42 -6.13 21.73
N ASP A 94 -4.58 -5.74 21.19
CA ASP A 94 -5.83 -6.45 21.41
C ASP A 94 -5.76 -7.91 20.89
N ASP A 95 -6.37 -8.84 21.61
CA ASP A 95 -6.34 -10.28 21.27
C ASP A 95 -6.85 -10.57 19.85
N GLN A 96 -7.82 -9.80 19.36
CA GLN A 96 -8.33 -9.97 18.00
C GLN A 96 -7.23 -9.77 16.95
N ALA A 97 -6.32 -8.81 17.13
CA ALA A 97 -5.22 -8.58 16.20
C ALA A 97 -4.21 -9.74 16.25
N LYS A 98 -3.92 -10.26 17.46
CA LYS A 98 -3.07 -11.44 17.64
C LYS A 98 -3.67 -12.68 16.98
N TYR A 99 -4.97 -12.93 17.15
CA TYR A 99 -5.66 -14.04 16.50
C TYR A 99 -5.64 -13.94 14.96
N GLN A 100 -5.74 -12.74 14.39
CA GLN A 100 -5.60 -12.55 12.93
C GLN A 100 -4.21 -12.96 12.43
N LEU A 101 -3.14 -12.61 13.16
CA LEU A 101 -1.79 -13.08 12.82
C LEU A 101 -1.67 -14.59 12.99
N TYR A 102 -2.18 -15.15 14.09
CA TYR A 102 -2.13 -16.58 14.37
C TYR A 102 -2.81 -17.45 13.31
N ASP A 103 -3.93 -16.98 12.76
CA ASP A 103 -4.61 -17.64 11.66
C ASP A 103 -3.78 -17.58 10.37
N ALA A 104 -3.14 -16.44 10.10
CA ALA A 104 -2.25 -16.30 8.94
C ALA A 104 -1.00 -17.18 9.03
N LEU A 105 -0.43 -17.33 10.22
CA LEU A 105 0.75 -18.18 10.46
C LEU A 105 0.47 -19.68 10.30
N LYS A 106 -0.81 -20.10 10.26
CA LYS A 106 -1.21 -21.48 9.98
C LYS A 106 -1.36 -21.79 8.51
N LEU A 107 -1.25 -20.79 7.62
CA LEU A 107 -1.32 -21.04 6.17
C LEU A 107 -0.17 -21.98 5.75
N PRO A 108 -0.41 -22.88 4.79
CA PRO A 108 0.62 -23.81 4.34
C PRO A 108 1.80 -23.13 3.64
N ILE A 109 1.64 -21.88 3.21
CA ILE A 109 2.69 -21.05 2.62
C ILE A 109 3.43 -20.17 3.63
N ALA A 110 2.97 -20.09 4.89
CA ALA A 110 3.57 -19.21 5.89
C ALA A 110 4.97 -19.71 6.31
N VAL A 111 5.93 -18.80 6.35
CA VAL A 111 7.33 -19.08 6.70
C VAL A 111 7.70 -18.48 8.05
N GLN A 112 7.38 -17.20 8.26
CA GLN A 112 7.64 -16.47 9.51
C GLN A 112 6.70 -15.26 9.57
N GLY A 113 6.42 -14.73 10.76
CA GLY A 113 5.70 -13.46 10.88
C GLY A 113 6.15 -12.61 12.05
N ALA A 114 5.67 -11.37 12.07
CA ALA A 114 5.89 -10.46 13.18
C ALA A 114 4.67 -9.57 13.41
N LEU A 115 4.52 -9.07 14.63
CA LEU A 115 3.47 -8.11 14.98
C LEU A 115 4.05 -6.89 15.67
N MET A 116 3.81 -5.72 15.09
CA MET A 116 4.36 -4.45 15.56
C MET A 116 3.55 -3.87 16.73
N PRO A 117 4.13 -2.99 17.58
CA PRO A 117 3.44 -2.45 18.76
C PRO A 117 2.19 -1.60 18.45
N ASP A 118 2.11 -1.03 17.25
CA ASP A 118 0.96 -0.28 16.76
C ASP A 118 -0.21 -1.17 16.30
N ALA A 119 -0.05 -2.50 16.41
CA ALA A 119 -0.98 -3.43 15.82
C ALA A 119 -2.40 -3.34 16.37
N HIS A 120 -3.37 -3.51 15.48
CA HIS A 120 -4.78 -3.50 15.81
C HIS A 120 -5.58 -4.27 14.76
N SER A 121 -6.81 -4.65 15.11
CA SER A 121 -7.61 -5.49 14.23
C SER A 121 -7.93 -4.78 12.91
N GLY A 122 -7.68 -5.51 11.83
CA GLY A 122 -7.89 -5.06 10.46
C GLY A 122 -8.76 -6.04 9.70
N TYR A 123 -8.57 -6.09 8.39
CA TYR A 123 -9.13 -7.12 7.53
C TYR A 123 -7.97 -7.86 6.85
N GLY A 124 -7.92 -9.19 6.77
CA GLY A 124 -6.70 -9.86 6.32
C GLY A 124 -5.70 -9.99 7.45
N LEU A 125 -4.44 -9.68 7.15
CA LEU A 125 -3.46 -9.45 8.20
C LEU A 125 -3.95 -8.32 9.14
N PRO A 126 -3.64 -8.38 10.44
CA PRO A 126 -3.83 -7.23 11.32
C PRO A 126 -3.02 -6.06 10.76
N ILE A 127 -3.50 -4.83 11.01
CA ILE A 127 -2.66 -3.65 10.78
C ILE A 127 -1.53 -3.73 11.83
N GLY A 128 -0.28 -3.46 11.45
CA GLY A 128 0.91 -3.80 12.24
C GLY A 128 1.45 -5.21 11.98
N GLY A 129 0.84 -5.98 11.07
CA GLY A 129 1.23 -7.36 10.78
C GLY A 129 2.26 -7.48 9.66
N VAL A 130 3.23 -8.38 9.86
CA VAL A 130 4.22 -8.79 8.86
C VAL A 130 4.16 -10.30 8.67
N LEU A 131 4.15 -10.78 7.42
CA LEU A 131 4.11 -12.20 7.10
C LEU A 131 5.03 -12.53 5.91
N ALA A 132 6.04 -13.34 6.14
CA ALA A 132 6.83 -13.99 5.09
C ALA A 132 6.12 -15.26 4.60
N THR A 133 6.02 -15.41 3.28
CA THR A 133 5.42 -16.56 2.62
C THR A 133 6.35 -17.15 1.56
N ASP A 134 6.16 -18.44 1.28
CA ASP A 134 6.89 -19.15 0.24
C ASP A 134 6.25 -18.95 -1.13
N ASN A 135 6.93 -18.22 -2.01
CA ASN A 135 6.59 -17.96 -3.42
C ASN A 135 5.10 -17.65 -3.70
N ALA A 136 4.43 -17.02 -2.76
CA ALA A 136 3.00 -16.77 -2.82
C ALA A 136 2.69 -15.38 -2.28
N VAL A 137 1.77 -14.68 -2.94
CA VAL A 137 1.37 -13.34 -2.55
C VAL A 137 -0.11 -13.34 -2.15
N ILE A 138 -0.42 -12.73 -1.01
CA ILE A 138 -1.78 -12.59 -0.47
C ILE A 138 -2.26 -11.17 -0.76
N PRO A 139 -3.12 -10.94 -1.78
CA PRO A 139 -3.48 -9.58 -2.18
C PRO A 139 -4.11 -8.77 -1.05
N TYR A 140 -4.90 -9.43 -0.21
CA TYR A 140 -5.54 -8.80 0.93
C TYR A 140 -4.61 -8.62 2.15
N GLY A 141 -3.53 -9.41 2.18
CA GLY A 141 -2.40 -9.25 3.11
C GLY A 141 -1.62 -7.98 2.82
N VAL A 142 -1.49 -7.55 1.56
CA VAL A 142 -1.00 -6.22 1.19
C VAL A 142 -1.98 -5.12 1.61
N GLY A 143 -3.28 -5.37 1.40
CA GLY A 143 -4.35 -4.44 1.73
C GLY A 143 -4.95 -3.73 0.51
N LEU A 144 -6.00 -2.94 0.76
CA LEU A 144 -6.76 -2.28 -0.31
C LEU A 144 -6.07 -1.04 -0.86
N ASP A 145 -5.30 -0.33 -0.03
CA ASP A 145 -4.55 0.84 -0.44
C ASP A 145 -3.07 0.45 -0.65
N ILE A 146 -2.83 -0.23 -1.77
CA ILE A 146 -1.51 -0.72 -2.17
C ILE A 146 -0.54 0.45 -2.26
N GLY A 147 0.63 0.33 -1.66
CA GLY A 147 1.67 1.34 -1.72
C GLY A 147 1.36 2.60 -0.90
N CYS A 148 0.38 2.54 0.01
CA CYS A 148 0.19 3.59 1.00
C CYS A 148 1.52 3.84 1.72
N ARG A 149 1.91 5.12 1.79
CA ARG A 149 3.24 5.54 2.21
C ARG A 149 3.21 6.90 2.92
N MET A 150 4.27 7.13 3.67
CA MET A 150 4.64 8.42 4.21
C MET A 150 5.71 9.05 3.32
N ALA A 151 5.67 10.37 3.15
CA ALA A 151 6.75 11.15 2.55
C ALA A 151 6.95 12.47 3.29
N LEU A 152 8.16 12.71 3.79
CA LEU A 152 8.56 13.91 4.51
C LEU A 152 9.60 14.67 3.69
N SER A 153 9.32 15.91 3.31
CA SER A 153 10.35 16.83 2.82
C SER A 153 10.78 17.77 3.95
N ILE A 154 12.10 17.93 4.11
CA ILE A 154 12.72 18.89 5.03
C ILE A 154 13.16 20.09 4.21
N TYR A 155 12.74 21.31 4.57
CA TYR A 155 13.05 22.54 3.83
C TYR A 155 14.14 23.38 4.52
N PRO A 156 14.87 24.23 3.76
CA PRO A 156 15.90 25.13 4.28
C PRO A 156 15.32 26.36 5.00
N MET A 157 14.34 26.15 5.88
CA MET A 157 13.66 27.20 6.64
C MET A 157 13.64 26.80 8.11
N LYS A 158 13.95 27.75 9.00
CA LYS A 158 13.84 27.54 10.45
C LYS A 158 12.39 27.36 10.87
N ALA A 159 12.13 26.65 11.97
CA ALA A 159 10.79 26.47 12.53
C ALA A 159 10.02 27.78 12.78
N SER A 160 10.73 28.88 13.09
CA SER A 160 10.14 30.21 13.25
C SER A 160 9.44 30.72 11.98
N TYR A 161 9.75 30.20 10.79
CA TYR A 161 9.07 30.57 9.54
C TYR A 161 7.56 30.30 9.57
N ILE A 162 7.13 29.22 10.25
CA ILE A 162 5.70 28.90 10.40
C ILE A 162 5.00 30.02 11.21
N LYS A 163 5.69 30.57 12.23
CA LYS A 163 5.22 31.69 13.03
C LYS A 163 5.21 32.95 12.15
N GLY A 164 4.02 33.41 11.79
CA GLY A 164 3.83 34.58 10.91
C GLY A 164 3.49 34.24 9.46
N LYS A 165 3.65 32.98 9.02
CA LYS A 165 3.23 32.50 7.68
C LYS A 165 2.14 31.43 7.72
N GLN A 166 1.57 31.14 8.89
CA GLN A 166 0.54 30.12 9.07
C GLN A 166 -0.61 30.24 8.04
N HIS A 167 -1.20 31.42 7.87
CA HIS A 167 -2.31 31.61 6.92
C HIS A 167 -1.89 31.33 5.46
N GLN A 168 -0.68 31.75 5.07
CA GLN A 168 -0.13 31.45 3.75
C GLN A 168 0.02 29.93 3.56
N MET A 169 0.54 29.22 4.55
CA MET A 169 0.75 27.77 4.49
C MET A 169 -0.58 27.00 4.53
N GLU A 170 -1.57 27.45 5.29
CA GLU A 170 -2.94 26.95 5.26
C GLU A 170 -3.56 27.09 3.86
N ASN A 171 -3.38 28.24 3.22
CA ASN A 171 -3.87 28.46 1.85
C ASN A 171 -3.12 27.58 0.84
N ILE A 172 -1.80 27.43 0.96
CA ILE A 172 -1.02 26.48 0.14
C ILE A 172 -1.60 25.08 0.25
N LEU A 173 -1.80 24.59 1.49
CA LEU A 173 -2.40 23.28 1.69
C LEU A 173 -3.78 23.25 1.04
N LYS A 174 -4.69 24.18 1.36
CA LYS A 174 -6.10 24.23 0.89
C LYS A 174 -6.27 24.31 -0.63
N GLU A 175 -5.35 24.97 -1.34
CA GLU A 175 -5.47 25.18 -2.78
C GLU A 175 -4.72 24.10 -3.57
N HIS A 176 -3.58 23.62 -3.06
CA HIS A 176 -2.61 22.81 -3.82
C HIS A 176 -2.42 21.38 -3.33
N THR A 177 -3.23 20.93 -2.39
CA THR A 177 -3.45 19.49 -2.13
C THR A 177 -4.90 19.16 -2.44
N LYS A 178 -5.21 17.90 -2.75
CA LYS A 178 -6.55 17.50 -3.23
C LYS A 178 -6.96 16.19 -2.56
N PHE A 179 -8.18 16.12 -2.07
CA PHE A 179 -8.69 15.03 -1.23
C PHE A 179 -10.01 14.44 -1.77
N GLY A 180 -10.46 13.37 -1.14
CA GLY A 180 -11.70 12.69 -1.51
C GLY A 180 -11.61 11.89 -2.82
N MET A 181 -12.80 11.57 -3.33
CA MET A 181 -12.97 10.73 -4.52
C MET A 181 -12.92 11.51 -5.83
N TYR A 182 -13.35 12.77 -5.81
CA TYR A 182 -13.63 13.57 -7.00
C TYR A 182 -12.72 14.80 -7.16
N GLU A 183 -12.12 15.30 -6.08
CA GLU A 183 -11.22 16.45 -6.15
C GLU A 183 -9.95 16.07 -6.90
N THR A 184 -9.56 16.89 -7.89
CA THR A 184 -8.32 16.69 -8.62
C THR A 184 -7.70 18.03 -8.99
N HIS A 185 -6.41 18.03 -9.35
CA HIS A 185 -5.72 19.26 -9.79
C HIS A 185 -6.25 19.73 -11.14
N ASP A 186 -6.54 21.03 -11.30
CA ASP A 186 -6.97 21.58 -12.60
C ASP A 186 -5.87 21.41 -13.64
N LYS A 187 -4.66 21.88 -13.29
CA LYS A 187 -3.46 21.65 -14.10
C LYS A 187 -2.90 20.26 -13.84
N LYS A 188 -3.24 19.32 -14.72
CA LYS A 188 -2.61 17.99 -14.78
C LYS A 188 -1.13 18.11 -15.10
N GLN A 189 -0.32 17.25 -14.52
CA GLN A 189 1.09 17.12 -14.85
C GLN A 189 1.31 15.73 -15.42
N ASP A 190 2.15 15.66 -16.44
CA ASP A 190 2.60 14.39 -16.95
C ASP A 190 3.66 13.78 -16.02
N HIS A 191 3.83 12.47 -16.10
CA HIS A 191 4.80 11.73 -15.32
C HIS A 191 5.17 10.44 -16.04
N GLU A 192 6.46 10.09 -16.00
CA GLU A 192 7.01 8.87 -16.64
C GLU A 192 6.35 7.56 -16.19
N ILE A 193 5.61 7.59 -15.08
CA ILE A 193 4.87 6.44 -14.56
C ILE A 193 3.82 5.97 -15.57
N PHE A 194 3.31 6.87 -16.40
CA PHE A 194 2.33 6.52 -17.43
C PHE A 194 2.95 5.86 -18.66
N GLU A 195 4.27 5.81 -18.77
CA GLU A 195 5.00 5.11 -19.84
C GLU A 195 5.33 3.66 -19.52
N ARG A 196 5.13 3.26 -18.26
CA ARG A 196 5.19 1.87 -17.79
C ARG A 196 4.38 0.93 -18.68
N SER A 197 5.00 -0.17 -19.10
CA SER A 197 4.41 -1.11 -20.07
C SER A 197 3.16 -1.78 -19.53
N GLU A 198 3.03 -1.91 -18.21
CA GLU A 198 1.86 -2.46 -17.53
C GLU A 198 0.57 -1.70 -17.84
N PHE A 199 0.65 -0.39 -18.13
CA PHE A 199 -0.52 0.38 -18.60
C PHE A 199 -0.96 0.02 -20.03
N ARG A 200 -0.11 -0.63 -20.82
CA ARG A 200 -0.44 -1.18 -22.15
C ARG A 200 -0.84 -2.66 -22.06
N ASP A 201 -0.07 -3.39 -21.27
CA ASP A 201 -0.08 -4.84 -21.21
C ASP A 201 -1.20 -5.32 -20.28
N ILE A 202 -1.26 -4.86 -19.03
CA ILE A 202 -2.23 -5.34 -18.03
C ILE A 202 -3.60 -4.69 -18.30
N PRO A 203 -4.61 -5.45 -18.76
CA PRO A 203 -5.81 -4.80 -19.28
C PRO A 203 -6.69 -4.16 -18.20
N LEU A 204 -6.62 -4.64 -16.95
CA LEU A 204 -7.26 -4.00 -15.80
C LEU A 204 -6.70 -2.58 -15.62
N VAL A 205 -5.39 -2.46 -15.55
CA VAL A 205 -4.69 -1.22 -15.26
C VAL A 205 -4.74 -0.26 -16.44
N ARG A 206 -4.67 -0.76 -17.68
CA ARG A 206 -4.92 0.02 -18.89
C ARG A 206 -6.22 0.81 -18.85
N ARG A 207 -7.33 0.20 -18.41
CA ARG A 207 -8.62 0.90 -18.27
C ARG A 207 -8.62 1.96 -17.17
N LEU A 208 -7.73 1.83 -16.20
CA LEU A 208 -7.60 2.77 -15.08
C LEU A 208 -6.63 3.92 -15.39
N LYS A 209 -5.83 3.86 -16.47
CA LYS A 209 -4.82 4.87 -16.83
C LYS A 209 -5.37 6.29 -16.83
N THR A 210 -6.49 6.55 -17.53
CA THR A 210 -7.10 7.89 -17.58
C THR A 210 -7.53 8.39 -16.19
N LYS A 211 -8.05 7.50 -15.34
CA LYS A 211 -8.46 7.85 -13.98
C LYS A 211 -7.23 8.14 -13.11
N ALA A 212 -6.19 7.31 -13.20
CA ALA A 212 -4.92 7.52 -12.52
C ALA A 212 -4.28 8.85 -12.95
N PHE A 213 -4.23 9.15 -14.25
CA PHE A 213 -3.75 10.44 -14.76
C PHE A 213 -4.49 11.64 -14.14
N ARG A 214 -5.82 11.55 -14.02
CA ARG A 214 -6.62 12.61 -13.38
C ARG A 214 -6.33 12.74 -11.88
N GLN A 215 -6.04 11.65 -11.20
CA GLN A 215 -5.83 11.57 -9.74
C GLN A 215 -4.38 11.73 -9.30
N LEU A 216 -3.42 11.90 -10.23
CA LEU A 216 -2.02 12.10 -9.90
C LEU A 216 -1.86 13.32 -8.97
N GLY A 217 -1.13 13.13 -7.87
CA GLY A 217 -0.87 14.17 -6.88
C GLY A 217 -2.04 14.50 -5.96
N THR A 218 -3.05 13.64 -5.87
CA THR A 218 -4.14 13.76 -4.88
C THR A 218 -3.92 12.77 -3.74
N SER A 219 -4.32 13.13 -2.51
CA SER A 219 -4.12 12.29 -1.33
C SER A 219 -5.29 11.35 -1.09
N GLY A 220 -6.52 11.80 -1.31
CA GLY A 220 -7.71 10.98 -1.13
C GLY A 220 -8.46 11.14 0.17
N SER A 221 -8.98 10.02 0.70
CA SER A 221 -9.89 10.01 1.84
C SER A 221 -9.42 9.03 2.92
N GLY A 222 -10.09 9.03 4.07
CA GLY A 222 -9.72 8.18 5.22
C GLY A 222 -8.66 8.85 6.09
N ASN A 223 -7.64 8.10 6.49
CA ASN A 223 -6.54 8.59 7.33
C ASN A 223 -5.44 9.32 6.55
N HIS A 224 -5.70 9.68 5.28
CA HIS A 224 -4.74 10.38 4.43
C HIS A 224 -4.69 11.86 4.78
N PHE A 225 -3.49 12.44 4.74
CA PHE A 225 -3.26 13.83 5.10
C PHE A 225 -2.07 14.44 4.34
N VAL A 226 -2.02 15.76 4.36
CA VAL A 226 -0.82 16.54 4.04
C VAL A 226 -0.71 17.61 5.11
N GLU A 227 0.45 17.71 5.75
CA GLU A 227 0.64 18.59 6.89
C GLU A 227 2.00 19.29 6.88
N PHE A 228 1.97 20.55 7.28
CA PHE A 228 3.17 21.28 7.64
C PHE A 228 3.45 21.13 9.13
N GLY A 229 4.72 21.01 9.47
CA GLY A 229 5.17 20.85 10.84
C GLY A 229 6.63 21.25 11.02
N ILE A 230 7.10 21.03 12.23
CA ILE A 230 8.48 21.28 12.64
C ILE A 230 9.22 19.96 12.61
N VAL A 231 10.32 19.90 11.86
CA VAL A 231 11.26 18.78 11.89
C VAL A 231 12.38 19.14 12.85
N THR A 232 12.64 18.30 13.84
CA THR A 232 13.79 18.45 14.75
C THR A 232 14.76 17.30 14.50
N ILE A 233 15.96 17.63 14.04
CA ILE A 233 17.06 16.66 13.87
C ILE A 233 17.89 16.64 15.15
N THR A 234 18.12 15.46 15.69
CA THR A 234 18.82 15.26 16.97
C THR A 234 20.07 14.39 16.85
N ASP A 235 20.24 13.66 15.75
CA ASP A 235 21.43 12.88 15.46
C ASP A 235 22.42 13.71 14.61
N GLU A 236 23.65 13.91 15.10
CA GLU A 236 24.73 14.57 14.35
C GLU A 236 25.19 13.76 13.14
N LYS A 237 25.02 12.43 13.18
CA LYS A 237 25.40 11.49 12.13
C LYS A 237 24.19 11.08 11.29
N ASN A 238 23.19 11.94 11.18
CA ASN A 238 22.03 11.69 10.34
C ASN A 238 22.45 11.59 8.85
N GLU A 239 21.72 10.79 8.09
CA GLU A 239 21.98 10.45 6.69
C GLU A 239 21.77 11.61 5.72
N PHE A 240 21.27 12.74 6.21
CA PHE A 240 21.03 13.93 5.41
C PHE A 240 22.18 14.93 5.46
N ASP A 241 23.21 14.68 6.28
CA ASP A 241 24.29 15.62 6.60
C ASP A 241 23.74 16.98 7.09
N LEU A 242 22.58 16.96 7.75
CA LEU A 242 21.95 18.17 8.26
C LEU A 242 22.46 18.51 9.65
N PRO A 243 22.74 19.79 9.96
CA PRO A 243 23.01 20.21 11.33
C PRO A 243 21.85 19.88 12.26
N ILE A 244 22.16 19.57 13.53
CA ILE A 244 21.16 19.52 14.59
C ILE A 244 20.41 20.85 14.62
N GLY A 245 19.08 20.76 14.67
CA GLY A 245 18.25 21.94 14.68
C GLY A 245 16.81 21.69 14.24
N GLU A 246 16.07 22.79 14.13
CA GLU A 246 14.66 22.78 13.76
C GLU A 246 14.44 23.37 12.37
N TYR A 247 13.70 22.62 11.56
CA TYR A 247 13.39 22.91 10.17
C TYR A 247 11.89 22.92 9.94
N VAL A 248 11.43 23.53 8.84
CA VAL A 248 10.07 23.33 8.35
C VAL A 248 10.01 22.03 7.56
N GLY A 249 9.03 21.18 7.87
CA GLY A 249 8.74 19.96 7.12
C GLY A 249 7.37 19.97 6.47
N LEU A 250 7.25 19.26 5.36
CA LEU A 250 5.96 18.85 4.78
C LEU A 250 5.88 17.33 4.82
N LEU A 251 4.92 16.80 5.57
CA LEU A 251 4.62 15.38 5.63
C LEU A 251 3.34 15.09 4.84
N SER A 252 3.37 14.09 3.99
CA SER A 252 2.17 13.59 3.33
C SER A 252 1.99 12.09 3.56
N HIS A 253 0.73 11.69 3.67
CA HIS A 253 0.31 10.31 3.86
C HIS A 253 -0.80 9.99 2.87
N SER A 254 -0.53 9.10 1.91
CA SER A 254 -1.51 8.63 0.95
C SER A 254 -1.01 7.37 0.24
N GLY A 255 -1.86 6.78 -0.61
CA GLY A 255 -1.52 5.62 -1.41
C GLY A 255 -1.88 5.76 -2.87
N SER A 256 -2.03 4.62 -3.53
CA SER A 256 -2.23 4.52 -4.98
C SER A 256 -3.65 4.81 -5.45
N ARG A 257 -4.49 5.40 -4.58
CA ARG A 257 -5.82 5.93 -4.92
C ARG A 257 -6.73 4.83 -5.48
N ALA A 258 -7.56 5.19 -6.46
CA ALA A 258 -8.44 4.21 -7.09
C ALA A 258 -7.68 3.14 -7.87
N LEU A 259 -6.42 3.38 -8.28
CA LEU A 259 -5.63 2.41 -9.03
C LEU A 259 -5.38 1.17 -8.16
N GLY A 260 -4.73 1.33 -7.01
CA GLY A 260 -4.48 0.21 -6.09
C GLY A 260 -5.75 -0.41 -5.54
N ALA A 261 -6.77 0.40 -5.20
CA ALA A 261 -8.03 -0.14 -4.72
C ALA A 261 -8.72 -1.07 -5.72
N ASN A 262 -8.64 -0.80 -7.03
CA ASN A 262 -9.20 -1.68 -8.05
C ASN A 262 -8.32 -2.91 -8.29
N ILE A 263 -6.99 -2.76 -8.25
CA ILE A 263 -6.05 -3.89 -8.33
C ILE A 263 -6.28 -4.85 -7.17
N ALA A 264 -6.25 -4.35 -5.93
CA ALA A 264 -6.47 -5.15 -4.73
C ALA A 264 -7.80 -5.91 -4.78
N LYS A 265 -8.91 -5.24 -5.13
CA LYS A 265 -10.23 -5.88 -5.25
C LYS A 265 -10.24 -6.99 -6.30
N HIS A 266 -9.64 -6.74 -7.47
CA HIS A 266 -9.63 -7.72 -8.54
C HIS A 266 -8.85 -8.98 -8.16
N TYR A 267 -7.62 -8.83 -7.69
CA TYR A 267 -6.75 -9.96 -7.39
C TYR A 267 -7.13 -10.66 -6.10
N THR A 268 -7.72 -9.97 -5.11
CA THR A 268 -8.35 -10.64 -3.95
C THR A 268 -9.50 -11.54 -4.39
N TYR A 269 -10.34 -11.08 -5.32
CA TYR A 269 -11.40 -11.92 -5.87
C TYR A 269 -10.82 -13.15 -6.59
N LEU A 270 -9.80 -12.96 -7.44
CA LEU A 270 -9.15 -14.07 -8.15
C LEU A 270 -8.52 -15.08 -7.19
N ALA A 271 -7.79 -14.61 -6.18
CA ALA A 271 -7.20 -15.45 -5.13
C ALA A 271 -8.28 -16.27 -4.41
N SER A 272 -9.39 -15.63 -4.03
CA SER A 272 -10.50 -16.33 -3.34
C SER A 272 -11.15 -17.45 -4.17
N LYS A 273 -11.03 -17.40 -5.50
CA LYS A 273 -11.58 -18.43 -6.41
C LYS A 273 -10.60 -19.55 -6.70
N GLN A 274 -9.30 -19.28 -6.65
CA GLN A 274 -8.25 -20.22 -7.01
C GLN A 274 -7.64 -20.91 -5.79
N CYS A 275 -7.73 -20.28 -4.62
CA CYS A 275 -7.26 -20.81 -3.36
C CYS A 275 -8.41 -20.92 -2.34
N PRO A 276 -9.24 -21.97 -2.42
CA PRO A 276 -10.25 -22.26 -1.40
C PRO A 276 -9.59 -22.57 -0.06
N LEU A 277 -10.09 -21.93 1.00
CA LEU A 277 -9.61 -22.03 2.37
C LEU A 277 -10.81 -22.11 3.34
N PRO A 278 -10.61 -22.54 4.59
CA PRO A 278 -11.65 -22.49 5.60
C PRO A 278 -12.26 -21.09 5.71
N LYS A 279 -13.58 -21.00 5.96
CA LYS A 279 -14.34 -19.75 5.86
C LYS A 279 -13.76 -18.59 6.69
N ASN A 280 -13.22 -18.89 7.88
CA ASN A 280 -12.62 -17.87 8.75
C ASN A 280 -11.35 -17.24 8.16
N VAL A 281 -10.61 -17.95 7.30
CA VAL A 281 -9.35 -17.51 6.68
C VAL A 281 -9.41 -17.34 5.16
N GLN A 282 -10.59 -17.49 4.54
CA GLN A 282 -10.75 -17.37 3.08
C GLN A 282 -10.24 -16.04 2.51
N HIS A 283 -10.27 -15.00 3.33
CA HIS A 283 -9.80 -13.67 2.98
C HIS A 283 -8.25 -13.57 2.95
N LEU A 284 -7.52 -14.62 3.37
CA LEU A 284 -6.08 -14.79 3.26
C LEU A 284 -5.66 -15.68 2.07
N ALA A 285 -6.59 -15.93 1.14
CA ALA A 285 -6.28 -16.63 -0.10
C ALA A 285 -5.15 -15.93 -0.87
N TRP A 286 -4.27 -16.73 -1.47
CA TRP A 286 -3.08 -16.25 -2.17
C TRP A 286 -3.11 -16.55 -3.67
N LEU A 287 -2.17 -15.94 -4.38
CA LEU A 287 -1.78 -16.27 -5.74
C LEU A 287 -0.33 -16.76 -5.71
N ASP A 288 -0.06 -17.91 -6.34
CA ASP A 288 1.29 -18.42 -6.51
C ASP A 288 2.02 -17.61 -7.58
N LEU A 289 3.24 -17.15 -7.30
CA LEU A 289 4.01 -16.28 -8.21
C LEU A 289 4.55 -17.02 -9.45
N ASN A 290 4.43 -18.33 -9.51
CA ASN A 290 4.69 -19.11 -10.73
C ASN A 290 3.50 -19.08 -11.70
N THR A 291 2.33 -18.60 -11.26
CA THR A 291 1.12 -18.56 -12.09
C THR A 291 0.94 -17.25 -12.82
N HIS A 292 0.18 -17.25 -13.91
CA HIS A 292 -0.08 -16.02 -14.68
C HIS A 292 -0.73 -14.93 -13.82
N ASP A 293 -1.78 -15.27 -13.06
CA ASP A 293 -2.48 -14.31 -12.21
C ASP A 293 -1.58 -13.79 -11.06
N GLY A 294 -0.69 -14.63 -10.53
CA GLY A 294 0.30 -14.22 -9.52
C GLY A 294 1.32 -13.23 -10.07
N GLN A 295 1.87 -13.50 -11.26
CA GLN A 295 2.80 -12.60 -11.94
C GLN A 295 2.13 -11.28 -12.35
N GLU A 296 0.93 -11.34 -12.93
CA GLU A 296 0.17 -10.15 -13.33
C GLU A 296 -0.17 -9.29 -12.10
N TYR A 297 -0.58 -9.90 -10.97
CA TYR A 297 -0.78 -9.17 -9.73
C TYR A 297 0.52 -8.53 -9.21
N TRP A 298 1.63 -9.26 -9.23
CA TRP A 298 2.92 -8.74 -8.78
C TRP A 298 3.32 -7.49 -9.56
N LEU A 299 3.19 -7.52 -10.89
CA LEU A 299 3.45 -6.36 -11.75
C LEU A 299 2.47 -5.20 -11.48
N ALA A 300 1.17 -5.50 -11.37
CA ALA A 300 0.15 -4.48 -11.08
C ALA A 300 0.34 -3.83 -9.69
N MET A 301 0.69 -4.63 -8.69
CA MET A 301 1.01 -4.16 -7.33
C MET A 301 2.22 -3.23 -7.34
N ASN A 302 3.30 -3.60 -8.04
CA ASN A 302 4.48 -2.76 -8.19
C ASN A 302 4.18 -1.45 -8.91
N LEU A 303 3.42 -1.48 -10.01
CA LEU A 303 2.95 -0.26 -10.66
C LEU A 303 2.12 0.63 -9.72
N ALA A 304 1.26 0.06 -8.88
CA ALA A 304 0.49 0.81 -7.90
C ALA A 304 1.39 1.46 -6.84
N GLY A 305 2.41 0.73 -6.36
CA GLY A 305 3.45 1.26 -5.47
C GLY A 305 4.15 2.48 -6.06
N ASP A 306 4.66 2.35 -7.28
CA ASP A 306 5.35 3.42 -8.00
C ASP A 306 4.43 4.62 -8.31
N TYR A 307 3.16 4.35 -8.63
CA TYR A 307 2.16 5.40 -8.80
C TYR A 307 1.86 6.14 -7.49
N ALA A 308 1.85 5.46 -6.35
CA ALA A 308 1.75 6.14 -5.06
C ALA A 308 2.94 7.08 -4.84
N LYS A 309 4.18 6.64 -5.13
CA LYS A 309 5.37 7.50 -5.08
C LYS A 309 5.19 8.75 -5.95
N ALA A 310 4.80 8.56 -7.22
CA ALA A 310 4.58 9.65 -8.16
C ALA A 310 3.54 10.67 -7.65
N CYS A 311 2.50 10.23 -6.93
CA CYS A 311 1.55 11.13 -6.27
C CYS A 311 2.22 11.99 -5.20
N HIS A 312 3.02 11.39 -4.31
CA HIS A 312 3.74 12.12 -3.26
C HIS A 312 4.76 13.10 -3.86
N ASP A 313 5.57 12.65 -4.81
CA ASP A 313 6.55 13.50 -5.52
C ASP A 313 5.85 14.70 -6.17
N ASN A 314 4.64 14.49 -6.74
CA ASN A 314 3.84 15.57 -7.31
C ASN A 314 3.36 16.59 -6.26
N ILE A 315 2.85 16.12 -5.12
CA ILE A 315 2.40 16.96 -4.00
C ILE A 315 3.58 17.80 -3.50
N HIS A 316 4.70 17.16 -3.19
CA HIS A 316 5.88 17.80 -2.62
C HIS A 316 6.50 18.80 -3.61
N LYS A 317 6.59 18.46 -4.90
CA LYS A 317 7.09 19.37 -5.94
C LYS A 317 6.21 20.62 -6.10
N ARG A 318 4.89 20.47 -6.02
CA ARG A 318 3.95 21.62 -6.09
C ARG A 318 4.14 22.55 -4.90
N VAL A 319 4.20 22.00 -3.70
CA VAL A 319 4.37 22.78 -2.47
C VAL A 319 5.74 23.46 -2.43
N ALA A 320 6.82 22.73 -2.75
CA ALA A 320 8.17 23.27 -2.81
C ALA A 320 8.27 24.46 -3.79
N LYS A 321 7.64 24.34 -4.97
CA LYS A 321 7.58 25.44 -5.95
C LYS A 321 6.89 26.68 -5.40
N LEU A 322 5.82 26.54 -4.63
CA LEU A 322 5.07 27.66 -4.03
C LEU A 322 5.83 28.32 -2.89
N LEU A 323 6.62 27.53 -2.16
CA LEU A 323 7.53 28.03 -1.13
C LEU A 323 8.79 28.68 -1.72
N GLY A 324 9.07 28.48 -3.01
CA GLY A 324 10.26 29.01 -3.67
C GLY A 324 11.56 28.34 -3.23
N VAL A 325 11.49 27.10 -2.70
CA VAL A 325 12.63 26.37 -2.16
C VAL A 325 12.72 24.96 -2.74
N LYS A 326 13.89 24.35 -2.64
CA LYS A 326 14.08 22.91 -2.83
C LYS A 326 14.16 22.23 -1.45
N PRO A 327 13.59 21.03 -1.26
CA PRO A 327 13.87 20.24 -0.06
C PRO A 327 15.38 20.02 0.11
N LEU A 328 15.87 20.12 1.35
CA LEU A 328 17.21 19.71 1.74
C LEU A 328 17.34 18.19 1.75
N ALA A 329 16.29 17.52 2.21
CA ALA A 329 16.21 16.07 2.31
C ALA A 329 14.78 15.59 2.16
N MET A 330 14.63 14.31 1.84
CA MET A 330 13.34 13.64 1.78
C MET A 330 13.45 12.24 2.39
N VAL A 331 12.48 11.90 3.23
CA VAL A 331 12.32 10.56 3.81
C VAL A 331 11.01 9.98 3.33
N GLU A 332 11.00 8.74 2.88
CA GLU A 332 9.77 8.06 2.49
C GLU A 332 9.81 6.59 2.89
N ASN A 333 8.65 6.04 3.22
CA ASN A 333 8.53 4.63 3.56
C ASN A 333 7.12 4.11 3.26
N HIS A 334 7.07 2.92 2.64
CA HIS A 334 5.82 2.21 2.37
C HIS A 334 5.32 1.53 3.64
N HIS A 335 4.02 1.34 3.77
CA HIS A 335 3.47 0.55 4.87
C HIS A 335 2.32 -0.40 4.50
N ASN A 336 1.95 -0.51 3.23
CA ASN A 336 1.01 -1.52 2.72
C ASN A 336 1.54 -2.10 1.41
N PHE A 337 2.37 -3.13 1.48
CA PHE A 337 3.04 -3.69 0.30
C PHE A 337 3.56 -5.11 0.54
N ALA A 338 4.08 -5.75 -0.52
CA ALA A 338 4.84 -6.99 -0.41
C ALA A 338 6.14 -6.90 -1.20
N TRP A 339 7.22 -7.48 -0.66
CA TRP A 339 8.57 -7.44 -1.24
C TRP A 339 9.16 -8.84 -1.36
N LYS A 340 10.10 -8.99 -2.28
CA LYS A 340 10.99 -10.15 -2.35
C LYS A 340 12.20 -9.87 -1.46
N GLU A 341 12.38 -10.67 -0.42
CA GLU A 341 13.43 -10.47 0.58
C GLU A 341 14.06 -11.81 0.98
N GLN A 342 15.31 -11.78 1.42
CA GLN A 342 15.99 -12.96 1.94
C GLN A 342 15.51 -13.24 3.36
N VAL A 343 14.87 -14.39 3.57
CA VAL A 343 14.42 -14.86 4.88
C VAL A 343 14.93 -16.29 5.05
N ASN A 344 15.75 -16.51 6.10
CA ASN A 344 16.42 -17.79 6.34
C ASN A 344 17.24 -18.29 5.12
N GLY A 345 17.94 -17.36 4.45
CA GLY A 345 18.79 -17.65 3.28
C GLY A 345 18.04 -18.00 1.99
N VAL A 346 16.72 -17.81 1.94
CA VAL A 346 15.89 -18.06 0.74
C VAL A 346 15.09 -16.81 0.41
N GLU A 347 14.94 -16.49 -0.89
CA GLU A 347 14.04 -15.41 -1.32
C GLU A 347 12.59 -15.79 -0.99
N ARG A 348 11.92 -14.96 -0.17
CA ARG A 348 10.52 -15.10 0.25
C ARG A 348 9.74 -13.84 -0.07
N ILE A 349 8.42 -13.94 0.02
CA ILE A 349 7.52 -12.80 -0.17
C ILE A 349 7.11 -12.26 1.19
N VAL A 350 7.61 -11.09 1.55
CA VAL A 350 7.34 -10.44 2.85
C VAL A 350 6.23 -9.43 2.67
N HIS A 351 5.09 -9.70 3.28
CA HIS A 351 3.92 -8.83 3.31
C HIS A 351 4.00 -7.92 4.53
N ARG A 352 3.85 -6.61 4.34
CA ARG A 352 3.69 -5.66 5.45
C ARG A 352 2.37 -4.91 5.28
N LYS A 353 1.57 -4.92 6.35
CA LYS A 353 0.29 -4.21 6.40
C LYS A 353 0.23 -3.35 7.64
N GLY A 354 0.28 -2.03 7.45
CA GLY A 354 0.55 -1.10 8.54
C GLY A 354 1.87 -1.43 9.25
N ALA A 355 2.88 -1.84 8.50
CA ALA A 355 4.24 -2.03 9.01
C ALA A 355 5.20 -1.58 7.91
N THR A 356 6.36 -1.07 8.29
CA THR A 356 7.29 -0.46 7.34
C THR A 356 8.62 -1.19 7.33
N PRO A 357 9.33 -1.26 6.18
CA PRO A 357 10.70 -1.75 6.15
C PRO A 357 11.61 -0.98 7.12
N ALA A 358 12.50 -1.73 7.78
CA ALA A 358 13.42 -1.25 8.80
C ALA A 358 14.74 -2.05 8.72
N SER A 359 15.19 -2.31 7.48
CA SER A 359 16.52 -2.87 7.21
C SER A 359 17.60 -2.00 7.86
N LYS A 360 18.78 -2.54 8.11
CA LYS A 360 19.85 -1.78 8.78
C LYS A 360 20.19 -0.50 7.98
N GLY A 361 20.01 0.66 8.59
CA GLY A 361 20.22 1.97 7.95
C GLY A 361 19.06 2.48 7.11
N GLU A 362 17.96 1.73 6.99
CA GLU A 362 16.80 2.15 6.20
C GLU A 362 16.03 3.25 6.93
N LEU A 363 15.82 4.37 6.26
CA LEU A 363 15.12 5.51 6.83
C LEU A 363 13.60 5.35 6.75
N GLY A 364 12.90 5.88 7.75
CA GLY A 364 11.44 5.92 7.74
C GLY A 364 10.85 7.03 8.60
N VAL A 365 9.54 7.23 8.45
CA VAL A 365 8.73 8.10 9.30
C VAL A 365 7.63 7.29 9.95
N ILE A 366 7.55 7.35 11.28
CA ILE A 366 6.50 6.74 12.09
C ILE A 366 5.62 7.86 12.66
N PRO A 367 4.51 8.24 11.98
CA PRO A 367 3.61 9.29 12.43
C PRO A 367 2.87 8.94 13.73
N GLY A 368 2.65 9.96 14.57
CA GLY A 368 1.78 9.86 15.74
C GLY A 368 0.31 10.04 15.37
N SER A 369 -0.19 11.25 15.56
CA SER A 369 -1.54 11.69 15.19
C SER A 369 -1.47 13.16 14.77
N MET A 370 -2.57 13.76 14.35
CA MET A 370 -2.58 15.18 13.97
C MET A 370 -2.11 16.15 15.07
N THR A 371 -2.03 15.72 16.34
CA THR A 371 -1.48 16.53 17.44
C THR A 371 -0.27 15.91 18.14
N ALA A 372 0.09 14.66 17.82
CA ALA A 372 1.22 13.97 18.44
C ALA A 372 2.40 13.91 17.46
N PRO A 373 3.65 13.96 17.95
CA PRO A 373 4.80 13.93 17.06
C PRO A 373 4.88 12.62 16.29
N GLY A 374 5.38 12.70 15.06
CA GLY A 374 5.97 11.58 14.35
C GLY A 374 7.48 11.50 14.62
N TYR A 375 8.06 10.34 14.32
CA TYR A 375 9.48 10.06 14.52
C TYR A 375 10.14 9.78 13.17
N ILE A 376 11.29 10.41 12.95
CA ILE A 376 12.20 10.06 11.85
C ILE A 376 13.14 9.01 12.42
N VAL A 377 13.20 7.87 11.75
CA VAL A 377 13.87 6.68 12.26
C VAL A 377 14.84 6.09 11.26
N ARG A 378 15.82 5.35 11.79
CA ARG A 378 16.77 4.50 11.08
C ARG A 378 16.56 3.05 11.52
N GLY A 379 16.37 2.13 10.58
CA GLY A 379 16.18 0.72 10.85
C GLY A 379 17.43 0.05 11.43
N LEU A 380 17.22 -0.89 12.35
CA LEU A 380 18.29 -1.69 12.97
C LEU A 380 18.51 -3.04 12.28
N GLY A 381 17.64 -3.44 11.35
CA GLY A 381 17.77 -4.68 10.59
C GLY A 381 17.45 -5.93 11.40
N ASN A 382 16.51 -5.85 12.34
CA ASN A 382 16.12 -6.98 13.20
C ASN A 382 15.48 -8.11 12.37
N GLU A 383 16.12 -9.29 12.32
CA GLU A 383 15.63 -10.43 11.50
C GLU A 383 14.35 -11.06 12.05
N GLU A 384 14.15 -11.04 13.37
CA GLU A 384 12.94 -11.59 14.02
C GLU A 384 11.69 -10.80 13.65
N SER A 385 11.84 -9.49 13.38
CA SER A 385 10.76 -8.63 12.88
C SER A 385 10.61 -8.69 11.36
N LEU A 386 11.36 -9.55 10.66
CA LEU A 386 11.52 -9.52 9.20
C LEU A 386 11.97 -8.13 8.73
N GLN A 387 12.93 -7.55 9.45
CA GLN A 387 13.49 -6.22 9.21
C GLN A 387 12.38 -5.17 9.04
N SER A 388 11.43 -5.16 9.97
CA SER A 388 10.24 -4.29 9.93
C SER A 388 10.03 -3.53 11.24
N ALA A 389 9.30 -2.42 11.15
CA ALA A 389 8.90 -1.59 12.29
C ALA A 389 7.44 -1.11 12.16
N SER A 390 6.93 -0.46 13.20
CA SER A 390 5.60 0.17 13.21
C SER A 390 5.46 1.19 12.08
N HIS A 391 4.25 1.36 11.56
CA HIS A 391 3.96 2.41 10.57
C HIS A 391 3.38 3.69 11.18
N GLY A 392 2.98 3.68 12.45
CA GLY A 392 2.45 4.85 13.12
C GLY A 392 2.02 4.56 14.56
N ALA A 393 1.10 5.35 15.11
CA ALA A 393 0.57 5.12 16.46
C ALA A 393 -0.40 3.92 16.54
N GLY A 394 -1.04 3.56 15.43
CA GLY A 394 -2.12 2.57 15.42
C GLY A 394 -3.41 3.08 16.07
N ARG A 395 -4.56 2.50 15.69
CA ARG A 395 -5.85 2.92 16.22
C ARG A 395 -6.12 2.26 17.57
N LYS A 396 -6.56 3.07 18.53
CA LYS A 396 -7.13 2.63 19.82
C LYS A 396 -8.65 2.41 19.73
N HIS A 397 -9.31 3.11 18.82
CA HIS A 397 -10.76 3.05 18.64
C HIS A 397 -11.15 2.88 17.17
N SER A 398 -12.14 2.03 16.92
CA SER A 398 -12.73 1.90 15.58
C SER A 398 -13.37 3.22 15.15
N ARG A 399 -13.48 3.46 13.84
CA ARG A 399 -14.09 4.69 13.29
C ARG A 399 -15.51 4.91 13.82
N ARG A 400 -16.30 3.83 13.90
CA ARG A 400 -17.65 3.84 14.48
C ARG A 400 -17.63 4.29 15.95
N LYS A 401 -16.77 3.66 16.76
CA LYS A 401 -16.63 4.00 18.19
C LYS A 401 -16.16 5.44 18.41
N CYS A 402 -15.33 5.99 17.52
CA CYS A 402 -14.91 7.39 17.59
C CYS A 402 -16.10 8.34 17.38
N LYS A 403 -16.97 8.07 16.40
CA LYS A 403 -18.19 8.86 16.14
C LYS A 403 -19.20 8.81 17.28
N GLU A 404 -19.21 7.71 18.03
CA GLU A 404 -20.06 7.53 19.22
C GLU A 404 -19.47 8.22 20.47
N LYS A 405 -18.13 8.29 20.57
CA LYS A 405 -17.43 8.70 21.80
C LYS A 405 -16.97 10.16 21.81
N PHE A 406 -16.62 10.71 20.64
CA PHE A 406 -15.96 12.01 20.55
C PHE A 406 -16.83 13.04 19.83
N THR A 407 -16.65 14.30 20.23
CA THR A 407 -17.35 15.44 19.66
C THR A 407 -16.37 16.35 18.92
N LYS A 408 -16.90 17.29 18.13
CA LYS A 408 -16.09 18.33 17.49
C LYS A 408 -15.42 19.27 18.50
N SER A 409 -16.03 19.50 19.68
CA SER A 409 -15.40 20.34 20.71
C SER A 409 -14.19 19.65 21.33
N ASP A 410 -14.24 18.32 21.53
CA ASP A 410 -13.10 17.55 22.04
C ASP A 410 -11.89 17.68 21.10
N ILE A 411 -12.13 17.56 19.79
CA ILE A 411 -11.09 17.73 18.77
C ILE A 411 -10.55 19.16 18.81
N LYS A 412 -11.42 20.17 18.82
CA LYS A 412 -11.00 21.59 18.88
C LYS A 412 -10.18 21.88 20.14
N HIS A 413 -10.55 21.31 21.28
CA HIS A 413 -9.80 21.44 22.52
C HIS A 413 -8.39 20.85 22.38
N GLN A 414 -8.25 19.63 21.87
CA GLN A 414 -6.94 19.01 21.63
C GLN A 414 -6.09 19.79 20.62
N LEU A 415 -6.68 20.28 19.53
CA LEU A 415 -6.00 21.10 18.54
C LEU A 415 -5.46 22.40 19.15
N ASN A 416 -6.28 23.10 19.94
CA ASN A 416 -5.88 24.33 20.63
C ASN A 416 -4.74 24.09 21.63
N MET A 417 -4.84 23.04 22.44
CA MET A 417 -3.79 22.68 23.42
C MET A 417 -2.44 22.44 22.75
N ASN A 418 -2.43 21.85 21.55
CA ASN A 418 -1.21 21.51 20.81
C ASN A 418 -0.82 22.56 19.76
N GLN A 419 -1.58 23.65 19.66
CA GLN A 419 -1.39 24.72 18.67
C GLN A 419 -1.34 24.17 17.23
N VAL A 420 -2.33 23.34 16.88
CA VAL A 420 -2.48 22.75 15.55
C VAL A 420 -3.72 23.31 14.86
N SER A 421 -3.56 23.75 13.62
CA SER A 421 -4.68 24.10 12.73
C SER A 421 -5.09 22.89 11.90
N LEU A 422 -6.41 22.66 11.75
CA LEU A 422 -6.96 21.54 10.99
C LEU A 422 -7.88 22.05 9.88
N ILE A 423 -7.62 21.61 8.65
CA ILE A 423 -8.41 21.86 7.45
C ILE A 423 -9.08 20.55 7.03
N GLY A 424 -10.41 20.47 7.17
CA GLY A 424 -11.15 19.22 6.98
C GLY A 424 -11.12 18.36 8.24
N GLY A 425 -11.01 17.04 8.06
CA GLY A 425 -10.87 16.07 9.14
C GLY A 425 -12.21 15.62 9.73
N GLY A 426 -12.41 14.30 9.74
CA GLY A 426 -13.55 13.66 10.37
C GLY A 426 -13.34 13.37 11.86
N ILE A 427 -14.44 13.20 12.60
CA ILE A 427 -14.41 12.77 14.02
C ILE A 427 -13.75 11.39 14.18
N ASP A 428 -13.83 10.56 13.15
CA ASP A 428 -13.20 9.25 13.12
C ASP A 428 -11.67 9.29 13.02
N GLU A 429 -11.07 10.45 12.75
CA GLU A 429 -9.62 10.64 12.77
C GLU A 429 -9.17 11.55 13.94
N ALA A 430 -10.03 11.77 14.93
CA ALA A 430 -9.72 12.55 16.13
C ALA A 430 -8.40 12.08 16.79
N PRO A 431 -7.56 12.97 17.34
CA PRO A 431 -6.26 12.58 17.92
C PRO A 431 -6.33 11.48 18.99
N MET A 432 -7.43 11.43 19.76
CA MET A 432 -7.71 10.46 20.81
C MET A 432 -8.13 9.07 20.26
N ALA A 433 -8.32 8.94 18.95
CA ALA A 433 -8.60 7.68 18.28
C ALA A 433 -7.37 6.76 18.19
N TYR A 434 -6.19 7.30 18.43
CA TYR A 434 -4.90 6.63 18.25
C TYR A 434 -4.26 6.21 19.58
N LYS A 435 -3.36 5.22 19.54
CA LYS A 435 -2.57 4.84 20.73
C LYS A 435 -1.55 5.94 21.06
N ASN A 436 -0.91 5.83 22.22
CA ASN A 436 0.17 6.74 22.58
C ASN A 436 1.44 6.39 21.79
N ILE A 437 1.82 7.25 20.85
CA ILE A 437 3.00 7.04 20.00
C ILE A 437 4.29 6.86 20.80
N LYS A 438 4.47 7.53 21.94
CA LYS A 438 5.66 7.38 22.79
C LYS A 438 5.80 5.95 23.31
N LYS A 439 4.67 5.31 23.64
CA LYS A 439 4.63 3.92 24.12
C LYS A 439 4.89 2.93 22.98
N VAL A 440 4.35 3.21 21.79
CA VAL A 440 4.66 2.45 20.57
C VAL A 440 6.16 2.49 20.29
N MET A 441 6.79 3.67 20.31
CA MET A 441 8.24 3.82 20.12
C MET A 441 9.07 3.13 21.21
N ALA A 442 8.63 3.20 22.48
CA ALA A 442 9.32 2.51 23.57
C ALA A 442 9.31 0.98 23.44
N ASN A 443 8.32 0.42 22.74
CA ASN A 443 8.16 -1.02 22.54
C ASN A 443 8.84 -1.56 21.26
N GLN A 444 9.68 -0.77 20.59
CA GLN A 444 10.38 -1.17 19.36
C GLN A 444 11.81 -0.62 19.27
N GLN A 445 12.47 -0.43 20.41
CA GLN A 445 13.84 0.11 20.46
C GLN A 445 14.85 -0.82 19.79
N GLU A 446 14.55 -2.12 19.73
CA GLU A 446 15.32 -3.14 19.02
C GLU A 446 15.04 -3.17 17.50
N LEU A 447 14.06 -2.42 17.01
CA LEU A 447 13.69 -2.37 15.59
C LEU A 447 14.23 -1.12 14.89
N VAL A 448 14.24 0.01 15.59
CA VAL A 448 14.58 1.32 15.04
C VAL A 448 15.30 2.22 16.04
N GLU A 449 16.19 3.06 15.51
CA GLU A 449 16.79 4.19 16.21
C GLU A 449 16.07 5.50 15.81
N VAL A 450 15.85 6.41 16.76
CA VAL A 450 15.24 7.72 16.48
C VAL A 450 16.34 8.73 16.19
N ILE A 451 16.30 9.33 15.00
CA ILE A 451 17.28 10.35 14.57
C ILE A 451 16.69 11.78 14.54
N GLY A 452 15.35 11.88 14.65
CA GLY A 452 14.65 13.14 14.71
C GLY A 452 13.14 12.97 14.91
N THR A 453 12.42 14.09 14.93
CA THR A 453 10.96 14.12 15.09
C THR A 453 10.30 15.06 14.10
N PHE A 454 9.02 14.84 13.83
CA PHE A 454 8.13 15.74 13.10
C PHE A 454 6.95 16.12 13.99
N THR A 455 6.79 17.40 14.30
CA THR A 455 5.66 17.91 15.09
C THR A 455 4.65 18.64 14.20
N PRO A 456 3.43 18.12 14.01
CA PRO A 456 2.42 18.77 13.17
C PRO A 456 2.05 20.18 13.67
N LYS A 457 1.75 21.08 12.73
CA LYS A 457 1.26 22.44 13.01
C LYS A 457 0.06 22.84 12.17
N ILE A 458 0.02 22.42 10.92
CA ILE A 458 -1.10 22.69 10.01
C ILE A 458 -1.41 21.41 9.27
N VAL A 459 -2.58 20.84 9.52
CA VAL A 459 -2.97 19.53 9.01
C VAL A 459 -4.12 19.71 8.03
N ARG A 460 -4.01 19.13 6.84
CA ARG A 460 -5.13 19.00 5.91
C ARG A 460 -5.50 17.54 5.69
N MET A 461 -6.79 17.25 5.79
CA MET A 461 -7.38 15.95 5.55
C MET A 461 -8.63 16.08 4.65
N ASP A 462 -9.19 14.95 4.24
CA ASP A 462 -10.53 14.92 3.64
C ASP A 462 -11.60 15.34 4.66
N LYS A 463 -12.75 15.81 4.16
CA LYS A 463 -13.83 16.35 5.00
C LYS A 463 -14.73 15.29 5.63
#